data_AF-A0A5B0PWL7-F1
#
_entry.id   AF-A0A5B0PWL7-F1
#
_cell.length_a   1.000
_cell.length_b   1.000
_cell.length_c   1.000
_cell.angle_alpha   90.00
_cell.angle_beta   90.00
_cell.angle_gamma   90.00
#
_symmetry.space_group_name_H-M   'P 1'
#
loop_
_entity.id
_entity.type
_entity.pdbx_description
1 polymer ?
#
loop_
_entity_poly.entity_id
_entity_poly.type
_entity_poly.pdbx_seq_one_letter_code
_entity_poly.pdbx_strand_id
1 'polypeptide(L)'
;MASNSQTSPTWIIPVQERREPPWAMDLVNGRPTSLAILLDWLSTGDNYTRWVTTGVRDPEREDVCLEVVARMQRHGIRHRTAMGVNRKIQLLRRSFNTAQDFVDHARGRSDGQDPIIQRYARRVCPHWDVLSHVMVPHYHRDTPQEAHAESSADESTNTSSSTSLSPIC
;
A
#
# COMPACT_ATOMS: atom_id res chain seq x y z
N MET A 1 -25.17 -68.30 6.59
CA MET A 1 -24.03 -67.45 6.20
C MET A 1 -24.59 -66.33 5.34
N ALA A 2 -24.75 -65.12 5.88
CA ALA A 2 -25.28 -63.97 5.13
C ALA A 2 -24.09 -63.09 4.71
N SER A 3 -23.90 -62.96 3.40
CA SER A 3 -22.86 -62.13 2.79
C SER A 3 -23.24 -60.66 2.90
N ASN A 4 -22.40 -59.88 3.58
CA ASN A 4 -22.58 -58.43 3.72
C ASN A 4 -21.78 -57.73 2.61
N SER A 5 -22.46 -57.26 1.56
CA SER A 5 -21.85 -56.45 0.51
C SER A 5 -21.77 -55.00 0.96
N GLN A 6 -20.61 -54.60 1.47
CA GLN A 6 -20.36 -53.24 1.93
C GLN A 6 -20.02 -52.36 0.72
N THR A 7 -20.97 -51.54 0.27
CA THR A 7 -20.75 -50.53 -0.76
C THR A 7 -19.91 -49.39 -0.20
N SER A 8 -18.81 -49.09 -0.88
CA SER A 8 -17.86 -48.04 -0.52
C SER A 8 -18.49 -46.66 -0.81
N PRO A 9 -18.51 -45.70 0.13
CA PRO A 9 -19.07 -44.38 -0.14
C PRO A 9 -18.10 -43.53 -0.97
N THR A 10 -18.56 -43.08 -2.13
CA THR A 10 -17.86 -42.10 -2.98
C THR A 10 -17.81 -40.76 -2.25
N TRP A 11 -16.74 -40.50 -1.50
CA TRP A 11 -16.51 -39.15 -1.00
C TRP A 11 -16.22 -38.27 -2.22
N ILE A 12 -17.05 -37.24 -2.41
CA ILE A 12 -16.81 -36.18 -3.35
C ILE A 12 -15.56 -35.45 -2.84
N ILE A 13 -14.42 -35.72 -3.47
CA ILE A 13 -13.20 -34.94 -3.26
C ILE A 13 -13.57 -33.50 -3.65
N PRO A 14 -13.56 -32.52 -2.73
CA PRO A 14 -13.72 -31.13 -3.12
C PRO A 14 -12.60 -30.83 -4.09
N VAL A 15 -12.94 -30.34 -5.29
CA VAL A 15 -11.97 -29.75 -6.22
C VAL A 15 -11.15 -28.78 -5.39
N GLN A 16 -9.90 -29.14 -5.11
CA GLN A 16 -8.92 -28.21 -4.58
C GLN A 16 -8.73 -27.19 -5.70
N GLU A 17 -9.52 -26.11 -5.66
CA GLU A 17 -9.15 -24.88 -6.34
C GLU A 17 -7.70 -24.64 -5.95
N ARG A 18 -6.81 -24.77 -6.94
CA ARG A 18 -5.37 -24.66 -6.73
C ARG A 18 -5.12 -23.23 -6.28
N ARG A 19 -5.14 -23.01 -4.96
CA ARG A 19 -4.81 -21.73 -4.35
C ARG A 19 -3.50 -21.29 -4.95
N GLU A 20 -3.50 -20.11 -5.57
CA GLU A 20 -2.29 -19.58 -6.19
C GLU A 20 -1.15 -19.65 -5.15
N PRO A 21 0.03 -20.17 -5.53
CA PRO A 21 1.17 -20.21 -4.63
C PRO A 21 1.42 -18.84 -4.01
N PRO A 22 1.76 -18.74 -2.71
CA PRO A 22 2.12 -17.47 -2.12
C PRO A 22 3.23 -16.78 -2.93
N TRP A 23 3.09 -15.48 -3.18
CA TRP A 23 4.02 -14.70 -4.01
C TRP A 23 5.49 -14.75 -3.54
N ALA A 24 5.70 -15.08 -2.26
CA ALA A 24 7.02 -15.21 -1.65
C ALA A 24 7.59 -16.64 -1.69
N MET A 25 6.84 -17.63 -2.21
CA MET A 25 7.23 -19.05 -2.18
C MET A 25 7.12 -19.73 -3.55
N ASP A 26 6.84 -18.98 -4.61
CA ASP A 26 6.63 -19.51 -5.97
C ASP A 26 7.90 -19.50 -6.83
N LEU A 27 9.04 -19.73 -6.19
CA LEU A 27 10.32 -19.84 -6.88
C LEU A 27 10.34 -21.06 -7.80
N VAL A 28 11.06 -20.95 -8.91
CA VAL A 28 11.25 -22.02 -9.88
C VAL A 28 12.75 -22.18 -10.11
N ASN A 29 13.30 -23.38 -9.93
CA ASN A 29 14.71 -23.70 -10.20
C ASN A 29 15.73 -22.75 -9.53
N GLY A 30 15.48 -22.34 -8.28
CA GLY A 30 16.37 -21.42 -7.55
C GLY A 30 16.36 -19.97 -8.05
N ARG A 31 15.44 -19.61 -8.95
CA ARG A 31 15.27 -18.25 -9.47
C ARG A 31 14.43 -17.39 -8.51
N PRO A 32 14.45 -16.05 -8.65
CA PRO A 32 13.65 -15.16 -7.81
C PRO A 32 12.16 -15.49 -7.83
N THR A 33 11.48 -15.26 -6.70
CA THR A 33 10.03 -15.41 -6.56
C THR A 33 9.28 -14.30 -7.29
N SER A 34 7.97 -14.45 -7.50
CA SER A 34 7.13 -13.39 -8.06
C SER A 34 7.20 -12.11 -7.25
N LEU A 35 7.26 -12.21 -5.91
CA LEU A 35 7.38 -11.05 -5.04
C LEU A 35 8.72 -10.34 -5.22
N ALA A 36 9.82 -11.09 -5.29
CA ALA A 36 11.15 -10.52 -5.50
C ALA A 36 11.23 -9.81 -6.87
N ILE A 37 10.73 -10.43 -7.93
CA ILE A 37 10.67 -9.84 -9.28
C ILE A 37 9.81 -8.58 -9.27
N LEU A 38 8.68 -8.58 -8.55
CA LEU A 38 7.80 -7.43 -8.46
C LEU A 38 8.47 -6.26 -7.72
N LEU A 39 9.15 -6.52 -6.60
CA LEU A 39 9.85 -5.50 -5.82
C LEU A 39 11.02 -4.90 -6.61
N ASP A 40 11.78 -5.73 -7.33
CA ASP A 40 12.83 -5.30 -8.25
C ASP A 40 12.27 -4.41 -9.36
N TRP A 41 11.17 -4.84 -10.00
CA TRP A 41 10.49 -4.06 -11.04
C TRP A 41 10.06 -2.69 -10.52
N LEU A 42 9.41 -2.64 -9.35
CA LEU A 42 8.96 -1.40 -8.72
C LEU A 42 10.12 -0.45 -8.42
N SER A 43 11.27 -0.98 -8.04
CA SER A 43 12.46 -0.21 -7.64
C SER A 43 13.36 0.19 -8.81
N THR A 44 13.05 -0.28 -10.02
CA THR A 44 13.84 0.01 -11.22
C THR A 44 13.29 1.22 -11.95
N GLY A 45 14.11 2.27 -12.08
CA GLY A 45 13.77 3.45 -12.88
C GLY A 45 12.48 4.13 -12.42
N ASP A 46 11.62 4.47 -13.36
CA ASP A 46 10.33 5.15 -13.16
C ASP A 46 9.12 4.20 -13.22
N ASN A 47 9.34 2.89 -13.11
CA ASN A 47 8.29 1.88 -13.30
C ASN A 47 7.10 2.06 -12.35
N TYR A 48 7.36 2.32 -11.07
CA TYR A 48 6.27 2.60 -10.13
C TYR A 48 5.53 3.89 -10.47
N THR A 49 6.25 4.93 -10.89
CA THR A 49 5.64 6.19 -11.36
C THR A 49 4.73 5.93 -12.55
N ARG A 50 5.19 5.19 -13.56
CA ARG A 50 4.37 4.77 -14.71
C ARG A 50 3.08 4.05 -14.27
N TRP A 51 3.19 3.15 -13.29
CA TRP A 51 2.03 2.43 -12.76
C TRP A 51 1.06 3.30 -11.93
N VAL A 52 1.57 4.28 -11.17
CA VAL A 52 0.72 5.13 -10.32
C VAL A 52 0.02 6.22 -11.13
N THR A 53 0.64 6.70 -12.21
CA THR A 53 0.06 7.72 -13.10
C THR A 53 -0.95 7.14 -14.09
N THR A 54 -0.90 5.83 -14.37
CA THR A 54 -1.92 5.18 -15.21
C THR A 54 -3.24 5.04 -14.45
N GLY A 55 -4.30 5.59 -15.03
CA GLY A 55 -5.64 5.56 -14.44
C GLY A 55 -6.14 4.13 -14.20
N VAL A 56 -6.99 3.93 -13.19
CA VAL A 56 -7.49 2.58 -12.82
C VAL A 56 -8.23 1.88 -13.98
N ARG A 57 -8.86 2.66 -14.87
CA ARG A 57 -9.59 2.18 -16.05
C ARG A 57 -8.80 2.35 -17.35
N ASP A 58 -7.54 2.75 -17.24
CA ASP A 58 -6.69 2.99 -18.40
C ASP A 58 -6.18 1.64 -18.94
N PRO A 59 -6.36 1.34 -20.24
CA PRO A 59 -5.75 0.14 -20.85
C PRO A 59 -4.24 0.09 -20.66
N GLU A 60 -3.55 1.23 -20.59
CA GLU A 60 -2.10 1.28 -20.35
C GLU A 60 -1.70 0.65 -19.00
N ARG A 61 -2.63 0.65 -18.03
CA ARG A 61 -2.40 0.02 -16.73
C ARG A 61 -2.30 -1.50 -16.84
N GLU A 62 -3.07 -2.10 -17.75
CA GLU A 62 -2.98 -3.53 -18.06
C GLU A 62 -1.66 -3.84 -18.76
N ASP A 63 -1.24 -3.02 -19.72
CA ASP A 63 0.04 -3.18 -20.43
C ASP A 63 1.25 -3.12 -19.50
N VAL A 64 1.26 -2.17 -18.56
CA VAL A 64 2.29 -2.09 -17.51
C VAL A 64 2.31 -3.37 -16.67
N CYS A 65 1.14 -3.94 -16.34
CA CYS A 65 1.07 -5.19 -15.59
C CYS A 65 1.51 -6.40 -16.42
N LEU A 66 1.22 -6.42 -17.72
CA LEU A 66 1.68 -7.45 -18.66
C LEU A 66 3.20 -7.43 -18.81
N GLU A 67 3.85 -6.26 -18.74
CA GLU A 67 5.31 -6.15 -18.73
C GLU A 67 5.92 -6.95 -17.56
N VAL A 68 5.32 -6.85 -16.37
CA VAL A 68 5.73 -7.59 -15.18
C VAL A 68 5.47 -9.09 -15.34
N VAL A 69 4.30 -9.48 -15.89
CA VAL A 69 4.00 -10.89 -16.19
C VAL A 69 5.03 -11.47 -17.14
N ALA A 70 5.41 -10.74 -18.19
CA ALA A 70 6.45 -11.17 -19.13
C ALA A 70 7.80 -11.37 -18.43
N ARG A 71 8.17 -10.50 -17.48
CA ARG A 71 9.37 -10.70 -16.64
C ARG A 71 9.24 -11.98 -15.81
N MET A 72 8.12 -12.20 -15.11
CA MET A 72 7.89 -13.43 -14.33
C MET A 72 7.98 -14.69 -15.19
N GLN A 73 7.44 -14.66 -16.41
CA GLN A 73 7.51 -15.77 -17.38
C GLN A 73 8.95 -16.07 -17.82
N ARG A 74 9.79 -15.04 -18.04
CA ARG A 74 11.23 -15.23 -18.30
C ARG A 74 11.92 -15.93 -17.13
N HIS A 75 11.39 -15.80 -15.92
CA HIS A 75 11.83 -16.49 -14.69
C HIS A 75 11.20 -17.88 -14.48
N GLY A 76 10.35 -18.36 -15.40
CA GLY A 76 9.69 -19.66 -15.30
C GLY A 76 8.35 -19.63 -14.55
N ILE A 77 7.92 -18.47 -14.08
CA ILE A 77 6.67 -18.30 -13.36
C ILE A 77 5.55 -17.96 -14.37
N ARG A 78 4.65 -18.91 -14.61
CA ARG A 78 3.63 -18.82 -15.67
C ARG A 78 2.18 -18.70 -15.17
N HIS A 79 1.94 -18.83 -13.86
CA HIS A 79 0.60 -18.78 -13.27
C HIS A 79 0.11 -17.37 -12.92
N ARG A 80 0.95 -16.33 -13.06
CA ARG A 80 0.59 -14.95 -12.72
C ARG A 80 -0.13 -14.25 -13.87
N THR A 81 -1.12 -13.44 -13.51
CA THR A 81 -1.94 -12.66 -14.45
C THR A 81 -1.72 -11.16 -14.23
N ALA A 82 -2.02 -10.34 -15.25
CA ALA A 82 -1.91 -8.89 -15.15
C ALA A 82 -2.80 -8.32 -14.03
N MET A 83 -4.03 -8.83 -13.89
CA MET A 83 -4.92 -8.49 -12.78
C MET A 83 -4.31 -8.86 -11.42
N GLY A 84 -3.68 -10.04 -11.30
CA GLY A 84 -3.00 -10.47 -10.08
C GLY A 84 -1.84 -9.55 -9.71
N VAL A 85 -1.02 -9.15 -10.69
CA VAL A 85 0.04 -8.14 -10.53
C VAL A 85 -0.54 -6.82 -10.05
N ASN A 86 -1.58 -6.30 -10.70
CA ASN A 86 -2.18 -5.01 -10.32
C ASN A 86 -2.67 -5.02 -8.87
N ARG A 87 -3.40 -6.08 -8.49
CA ARG A 87 -3.89 -6.28 -7.12
C ARG A 87 -2.74 -6.37 -6.12
N LYS A 88 -1.64 -7.04 -6.48
CA LYS A 88 -0.47 -7.16 -5.60
C LYS A 88 0.23 -5.82 -5.39
N ILE A 89 0.42 -5.01 -6.44
CA ILE A 89 1.00 -3.66 -6.31
C ILE A 89 0.10 -2.77 -5.44
N GLN A 90 -1.23 -2.82 -5.64
CA GLN A 90 -2.19 -2.10 -4.79
C GLN A 90 -2.07 -2.50 -3.32
N LEU A 91 -1.93 -3.80 -3.02
CA LEU A 91 -1.76 -4.27 -1.65
C LEU A 91 -0.45 -3.76 -1.02
N LEU A 92 0.65 -3.81 -1.76
CA LEU A 92 1.94 -3.27 -1.31
C LEU A 92 1.85 -1.76 -1.03
N ARG A 93 1.22 -0.99 -1.93
CA ARG A 93 0.98 0.44 -1.74
C ARG A 93 0.14 0.71 -0.48
N ARG A 94 -0.95 -0.05 -0.26
CA ARG A 94 -1.78 0.12 0.95
C ARG A 94 -0.99 -0.16 2.23
N SER A 95 -0.23 -1.25 2.29
CA SER A 95 0.61 -1.54 3.46
C SER A 95 1.68 -0.47 3.69
N PHE A 96 2.25 0.06 2.60
CA PHE A 96 3.21 1.15 2.68
C PHE A 96 2.56 2.42 3.22
N ASN A 97 1.42 2.85 2.65
CA ASN A 97 0.70 4.03 3.10
C ASN A 97 0.33 3.95 4.58
N THR A 98 -0.20 2.82 5.06
CA THR A 98 -0.50 2.64 6.49
C THR A 98 0.74 2.77 7.37
N ALA A 99 1.89 2.26 6.94
CA ALA A 99 3.15 2.40 7.66
C ALA A 99 3.66 3.86 7.62
N GLN A 100 3.55 4.53 6.48
CA GLN A 100 3.96 5.91 6.28
C GLN A 100 3.08 6.89 7.06
N ASP A 101 1.76 6.69 7.08
CA ASP A 101 0.82 7.44 7.93
C ASP A 101 1.31 7.39 9.39
N PHE A 102 1.59 6.21 9.92
CA PHE A 102 2.10 6.04 11.28
C PHE A 102 3.43 6.77 11.50
N VAL A 103 4.37 6.66 10.55
CA VAL A 103 5.68 7.31 10.62
C VAL A 103 5.52 8.83 10.69
N ASP A 104 4.64 9.41 9.88
CA ASP A 104 4.41 10.86 9.84
C ASP A 104 3.74 11.35 11.14
N HIS A 105 2.80 10.58 11.70
CA HIS A 105 2.21 10.89 13.00
C HIS A 105 3.23 10.78 14.16
N ALA A 106 4.14 9.83 14.09
CA ALA A 106 5.15 9.59 15.13
C ALA A 106 6.33 10.57 15.05
N ARG A 107 6.66 11.08 13.85
CA ARG A 107 7.71 12.09 13.62
C ARG A 107 7.45 13.43 14.29
N GLY A 108 6.19 13.78 14.57
CA GLY A 108 5.86 14.94 15.41
C GLY A 108 6.38 14.84 16.86
N ARG A 109 6.89 13.67 17.30
CA ARG A 109 7.47 13.43 18.64
C ARG A 109 8.97 13.08 18.65
N SER A 110 9.56 12.69 17.52
CA SER A 110 10.96 12.23 17.41
C SER A 110 11.51 12.44 16.00
N ASP A 111 12.84 12.48 15.85
CA ASP A 111 13.61 12.68 14.63
C ASP A 111 13.55 11.51 13.62
N GLY A 112 12.38 10.91 13.36
CA GLY A 112 12.08 10.07 12.19
C GLY A 112 12.93 8.80 11.94
N GLN A 113 13.97 8.56 12.74
CA GLN A 113 14.90 7.43 12.71
C GLN A 113 14.77 6.56 13.98
N ASP A 114 13.76 6.82 14.81
CA ASP A 114 13.50 6.05 16.01
C ASP A 114 13.36 4.54 15.66
N PRO A 115 14.18 3.66 16.27
CA PRO A 115 14.17 2.24 15.97
C PRO A 115 12.81 1.59 16.28
N ILE A 116 12.02 2.14 17.21
CA ILE A 116 10.66 1.68 17.52
C ILE A 116 9.73 1.98 16.35
N ILE A 117 9.81 3.20 15.80
CA ILE A 117 9.01 3.62 14.64
C ILE A 117 9.34 2.72 13.44
N GLN A 118 10.63 2.51 13.15
CA GLN A 118 11.04 1.63 12.04
C GLN A 118 10.59 0.18 12.24
N ARG A 119 10.66 -0.35 13.47
CA ARG A 119 10.22 -1.71 13.78
C ARG A 119 8.72 -1.87 13.52
N TYR A 120 7.92 -0.88 13.86
CA TYR A 120 6.49 -0.88 13.53
C TYR A 120 6.27 -0.82 12.01
N ALA A 121 6.96 0.08 11.31
CA ALA A 121 6.85 0.22 9.86
C ALA A 121 7.15 -1.09 9.13
N ARG A 122 8.23 -1.80 9.50
CA ARG A 122 8.57 -3.13 8.95
C ARG A 122 7.55 -4.21 9.31
N ARG A 123 6.86 -4.10 10.44
CA ARG A 123 5.80 -5.05 10.83
C ARG A 123 4.56 -4.91 9.95
N VAL A 124 4.17 -3.67 9.63
CA VAL A 124 3.00 -3.38 8.80
C VAL A 124 3.32 -3.58 7.31
N CYS A 125 4.51 -3.16 6.91
CA CYS A 125 5.03 -3.27 5.55
C CYS A 125 6.36 -4.04 5.57
N PRO A 126 6.35 -5.38 5.38
CA PRO A 126 7.57 -6.19 5.43
C PRO A 126 8.67 -5.78 4.45
N HIS A 127 8.31 -5.06 3.37
CA HIS A 127 9.25 -4.55 2.38
C HIS A 127 9.45 -3.03 2.49
N TRP A 128 9.26 -2.48 3.69
CA TRP A 128 9.38 -1.05 3.98
C TRP A 128 10.65 -0.43 3.40
N ASP A 129 11.81 -1.02 3.68
CA ASP A 129 13.10 -0.43 3.29
C ASP A 129 13.20 -0.27 1.77
N VAL A 130 12.75 -1.27 0.99
CA VAL A 130 12.72 -1.22 -0.48
C VAL A 130 11.67 -0.22 -0.98
N LEU A 131 10.46 -0.29 -0.44
CA LEU A 131 9.33 0.50 -0.94
C LEU A 131 9.43 1.98 -0.57
N SER A 132 10.07 2.32 0.54
CA SER A 132 10.22 3.71 1.00
C SER A 132 10.92 4.60 -0.03
N HIS A 133 11.98 4.10 -0.67
CA HIS A 133 12.70 4.85 -1.69
C HIS A 133 11.87 5.14 -2.94
N VAL A 134 10.87 4.30 -3.22
CA VAL A 134 10.07 4.35 -4.45
C VAL A 134 8.74 5.07 -4.21
N MET A 135 8.11 4.84 -3.06
CA MET A 135 6.73 5.24 -2.79
C MET A 135 6.60 6.56 -2.04
N VAL A 136 7.59 6.96 -1.21
CA VAL A 136 7.57 8.26 -0.49
C VAL A 136 7.34 9.46 -1.43
N PRO A 137 8.01 9.57 -2.59
CA PRO A 137 7.81 10.70 -3.51
C PRO A 137 6.38 10.85 -4.03
N HIS A 138 5.62 9.76 -4.06
CA HIS A 138 4.24 9.73 -4.53
C HIS A 138 3.23 9.85 -3.39
N TYR A 139 3.59 9.43 -2.18
CA TYR A 139 2.73 9.47 -0.99
C TYR A 139 2.27 10.90 -0.65
N HIS A 140 3.18 11.89 -0.64
CA HIS A 140 2.85 13.27 -0.29
C HIS A 140 1.96 13.98 -1.34
N ARG A 141 1.82 13.42 -2.55
CA ARG A 141 0.93 13.96 -3.59
C ARG A 141 -0.51 13.49 -3.42
N ASP A 142 -0.73 12.41 -2.67
CA ASP A 142 -2.05 11.82 -2.44
C ASP A 142 -2.72 12.37 -1.16
N THR A 143 -1.95 12.90 -0.21
CA THR A 143 -2.49 13.53 1.02
C THR A 143 -3.05 14.91 0.69
N PRO A 144 -4.36 15.17 0.94
CA PRO A 144 -4.89 16.52 0.89
C PRO A 144 -4.13 17.36 1.89
N GLN A 145 -3.38 18.36 1.40
CA GLN A 145 -2.76 19.36 2.23
C GLN A 145 -3.89 20.09 2.98
N GLU A 146 -4.07 19.80 4.27
CA GLU A 146 -4.92 20.62 5.13
C GLU A 146 -4.35 22.03 5.10
N ALA A 147 -4.98 22.89 4.30
CA ALA A 147 -4.76 24.31 4.29
C ALA A 147 -5.26 24.86 5.63
N HIS A 148 -4.45 24.74 6.68
CA HIS A 148 -4.57 25.56 7.87
C HIS A 148 -4.19 26.99 7.47
N ALA A 149 -5.18 27.72 6.98
CA ALA A 149 -5.12 29.17 6.90
C ALA A 149 -5.13 29.69 8.34
N GLU A 150 -3.95 29.90 8.90
CA GLU A 150 -3.75 30.73 10.09
C GLU A 150 -4.21 32.15 9.76
N SER A 151 -5.46 32.46 10.07
CA SER A 151 -5.91 33.85 10.24
C SER A 151 -5.46 34.32 11.62
N SER A 152 -4.18 34.66 11.75
CA SER A 152 -3.70 35.56 12.80
C SER A 152 -4.27 36.95 12.52
N ALA A 153 -5.13 37.40 13.43
CA ALA A 153 -5.50 38.80 13.60
C ALA A 153 -5.60 39.03 15.11
N ASP A 154 -4.44 39.13 15.74
CA ASP A 154 -4.23 39.68 17.06
C ASP A 154 -3.96 41.18 16.95
N GLU A 155 -4.91 42.02 17.35
CA GLU A 155 -4.64 43.33 17.95
C GLU A 155 -5.81 43.70 18.88
N SER A 156 -5.68 43.40 20.18
CA SER A 156 -5.48 44.36 21.29
C SER A 156 -6.56 45.45 21.43
N THR A 157 -7.00 45.95 22.58
CA THR A 157 -6.86 45.70 24.02
C THR A 157 -7.84 46.70 24.65
N ASN A 158 -8.75 46.22 25.49
CA ASN A 158 -9.35 46.81 26.70
C ASN A 158 -9.68 48.33 26.73
N THR A 159 -10.92 48.67 27.10
CA THR A 159 -11.21 49.73 28.10
C THR A 159 -12.62 49.53 28.67
N SER A 160 -12.67 49.32 29.99
CA SER A 160 -13.89 49.31 30.80
C SER A 160 -14.28 50.72 31.22
N SER A 161 -15.58 50.88 31.52
CA SER A 161 -16.17 51.80 32.52
C SER A 161 -16.81 53.11 32.03
N SER A 162 -18.14 53.11 32.16
CA SER A 162 -18.93 54.04 32.98
C SER A 162 -19.39 55.40 32.39
N THR A 163 -20.72 55.50 32.39
CA THR A 163 -21.53 56.70 32.68
C THR A 163 -21.59 57.78 31.60
N SER A 164 -22.71 57.86 30.88
CA SER A 164 -23.20 59.13 30.35
C SER A 164 -24.58 59.46 30.94
N LEU A 165 -24.57 60.50 31.74
CA LEU A 165 -25.71 61.30 32.16
C LEU A 165 -26.26 62.02 30.93
N SER A 166 -27.57 61.96 30.72
CA SER A 166 -28.27 62.83 29.77
C SER A 166 -28.46 64.22 30.37
N PRO A 167 -28.26 65.30 29.59
CA PRO A 167 -28.95 66.55 29.83
C PRO A 167 -29.86 66.96 28.65
N ILE A 168 -31.10 67.30 29.02
CA ILE A 168 -31.89 68.49 28.63
C ILE A 168 -32.24 68.67 27.15
N CYS A 169 -33.54 68.58 26.85
CA CYS A 169 -34.38 69.71 26.43
C CYS A 169 -35.83 69.45 26.86
#